data_AF-A0A5N6W519-F1
#
_entry.id   AF-A0A5N6W519-F1
#
_cell.length_a   1.000
_cell.length_b   1.000
_cell.length_c   1.000
_cell.angle_alpha   90.00
_cell.angle_beta   90.00
_cell.angle_gamma   90.00
#
_symmetry.space_group_name_H-M   'P 1'
#
loop_
_entity.id
_entity.type
_entity.pdbx_description
1 polymer ?
#
loop_
_entity_poly.entity_id
_entity_poly.type
_entity_poly.pdbx_seq_one_letter_code
_entity_poly.pdbx_strand_id
1 'polypeptide(L)'
;MKYILPALFTGLALATAAVADRLPWIDEYQSGPCAVSRGNDESACGTAFYCQLQGNSHQIGGLRYESEKACLAAHEPRPWVEHYTPTCAFLHGTSEKHCGTEFFCRLHSSATPPSKLYESEEECLSFHQPRPERL
;
A
#
# COMPACT_ATOMS: atom_id res chain seq x y z
N MET A 1 -59.72 7.76 12.99
CA MET A 1 -59.14 7.97 11.65
C MET A 1 -57.71 8.47 11.82
N LYS A 2 -56.84 8.11 10.87
CA LYS A 2 -55.37 8.04 10.92
C LYS A 2 -54.63 9.36 11.17
N TYR A 3 -53.51 9.25 11.90
CA TYR A 3 -52.42 10.21 12.12
C TYR A 3 -51.61 10.48 10.85
N ILE A 4 -51.11 11.71 10.65
CA ILE A 4 -49.80 11.97 10.00
C ILE A 4 -49.19 13.28 10.57
N LEU A 5 -48.04 13.15 11.25
CA LEU A 5 -47.08 14.23 11.53
C LEU A 5 -46.04 14.26 10.39
N PRO A 6 -45.65 15.42 9.83
CA PRO A 6 -44.57 15.46 8.84
C PRO A 6 -43.22 15.43 9.56
N ALA A 7 -42.52 14.30 9.46
CA ALA A 7 -41.11 14.21 9.84
C ALA A 7 -40.25 14.87 8.75
N LEU A 8 -39.67 16.03 9.08
CA LEU A 8 -38.60 16.65 8.30
C LEU A 8 -37.33 15.81 8.47
N PHE A 9 -37.07 14.91 7.52
CA PHE A 9 -35.75 14.31 7.34
C PHE A 9 -34.83 15.33 6.68
N THR A 10 -34.08 16.08 7.48
CA THR A 10 -32.87 16.76 7.01
C THR A 10 -31.88 15.69 6.57
N GLY A 11 -31.72 15.56 5.26
CA GLY A 11 -30.83 14.59 4.62
C GLY A 11 -29.41 14.72 5.14
N LEU A 12 -28.89 13.64 5.73
CA LEU A 12 -27.48 13.42 5.91
C LEU A 12 -26.89 13.25 4.50
N ALA A 13 -26.20 14.28 4.00
CA ALA A 13 -25.40 14.14 2.79
C ALA A 13 -24.27 13.16 3.10
N LEU A 14 -24.48 11.89 2.75
CA LEU A 14 -23.38 10.94 2.63
C LEU A 14 -22.46 11.48 1.53
N ALA A 15 -21.34 12.05 1.94
CA ALA A 15 -20.21 12.24 1.06
C ALA A 15 -19.79 10.85 0.57
N THR A 16 -20.25 10.46 -0.61
CA THR A 16 -19.65 9.36 -1.36
C THR A 16 -18.23 9.81 -1.66
N ALA A 17 -17.28 9.36 -0.85
CA ALA A 17 -15.86 9.41 -1.21
C ALA A 17 -15.77 8.74 -2.57
N ALA A 18 -15.52 9.52 -3.61
CA ALA A 18 -15.31 9.01 -4.95
C ALA A 18 -14.11 8.05 -4.86
N VAL A 19 -14.39 6.76 -5.04
CA VAL A 19 -13.36 5.77 -5.32
C VAL A 19 -12.89 6.13 -6.72
N ALA A 20 -11.94 7.07 -6.83
CA ALA A 20 -11.19 7.21 -8.05
C ALA A 20 -10.63 5.82 -8.37
N ASP A 21 -10.83 5.31 -9.59
CA ASP A 21 -10.38 4.01 -10.04
C ASP A 21 -8.86 3.88 -9.79
N ARG A 22 -8.49 3.29 -8.64
CA ARG A 22 -7.09 3.05 -8.30
C ARG A 22 -6.60 1.87 -9.11
N LEU A 23 -5.33 1.89 -9.46
CA LEU A 23 -4.69 0.78 -10.14
C LEU A 23 -4.58 -0.42 -9.18
N PRO A 24 -4.79 -1.66 -9.65
CA PRO A 24 -4.71 -2.83 -8.78
C PRO A 24 -3.29 -3.01 -8.26
N TRP A 25 -3.15 -3.44 -7.01
CA TRP A 25 -1.84 -3.77 -6.45
C TRP A 25 -1.26 -5.04 -7.10
N ILE A 26 -0.03 -4.97 -7.59
CA ILE A 26 0.71 -6.10 -8.15
C ILE A 26 1.80 -6.52 -7.15
N ASP A 27 1.65 -7.72 -6.58
CA ASP A 27 2.68 -8.29 -5.72
C ASP A 27 3.97 -8.60 -6.49
N GLU A 28 5.10 -8.49 -5.80
CA GLU A 28 6.42 -8.73 -6.36
C GLU A 28 6.54 -10.14 -6.95
N TYR A 29 6.76 -10.23 -8.26
CA TYR A 29 6.95 -11.51 -8.94
C TYR A 29 8.35 -12.06 -8.61
N GLN A 30 8.40 -13.26 -8.01
CA GLN A 30 9.58 -13.79 -7.31
C GLN A 30 10.83 -14.14 -8.15
N SER A 31 10.86 -13.94 -9.47
CA SER A 31 11.90 -14.55 -10.29
C SER A 31 12.82 -13.55 -10.98
N GLY A 32 13.95 -13.28 -10.33
CA GLY A 32 15.08 -12.55 -10.89
C GLY A 32 15.05 -11.05 -10.58
N PRO A 33 16.17 -10.34 -10.77
CA PRO A 33 16.19 -8.90 -10.54
C PRO A 33 15.27 -8.24 -11.57
N CYS A 34 14.36 -7.40 -11.09
CA CYS A 34 13.61 -6.54 -11.98
C CYS A 34 14.57 -5.69 -12.84
N ALA A 35 14.17 -5.39 -14.07
CA ALA A 35 14.95 -4.73 -15.12
C ALA A 35 16.07 -5.54 -15.82
N VAL A 36 16.52 -6.71 -15.33
CA VAL A 36 17.59 -7.48 -16.04
C VAL A 36 17.11 -8.63 -16.91
N SER A 37 16.01 -9.32 -16.57
CA SER A 37 15.62 -10.56 -17.30
C SER A 37 14.17 -10.62 -17.80
N ARG A 38 13.27 -9.75 -17.34
CA ARG A 38 11.82 -9.89 -17.59
C ARG A 38 11.08 -8.61 -17.99
N GLY A 39 11.80 -7.50 -18.16
CA GLY A 39 11.23 -6.19 -18.44
C GLY A 39 11.40 -5.22 -17.27
N ASN A 40 10.96 -3.98 -17.50
CA ASN A 40 10.99 -2.86 -16.55
C ASN A 40 9.58 -2.31 -16.27
N ASP A 41 8.55 -3.09 -16.60
CA ASP A 41 7.16 -2.76 -16.29
C ASP A 41 6.73 -3.29 -14.92
N GLU A 42 5.59 -2.78 -14.44
CA GLU A 42 5.07 -3.11 -13.12
C GLU A 42 4.69 -4.59 -12.99
N SER A 43 4.23 -5.22 -14.07
CA SER A 43 3.83 -6.63 -14.05
C SER A 43 5.02 -7.58 -13.84
N ALA A 44 6.21 -7.18 -14.28
CA ALA A 44 7.44 -7.93 -14.09
C ALA A 44 8.07 -7.71 -12.70
N CYS A 45 7.85 -6.53 -12.10
CA CYS A 45 8.58 -6.07 -10.93
C CYS A 45 7.75 -6.03 -9.64
N GLY A 46 6.43 -5.98 -9.76
CA GLY A 46 5.50 -5.63 -8.68
C GLY A 46 5.47 -4.13 -8.40
N THR A 47 4.35 -3.66 -7.86
CA THR A 47 4.05 -2.24 -7.60
C THR A 47 5.10 -1.59 -6.69
N ALA A 48 5.48 -2.25 -5.60
CA ALA A 48 6.44 -1.71 -4.63
C ALA A 48 7.81 -1.42 -5.28
N PHE A 49 8.38 -2.40 -5.98
CA PHE A 49 9.69 -2.23 -6.59
C PHE A 49 9.61 -1.34 -7.83
N TYR A 50 8.53 -1.41 -8.61
CA TYR A 50 8.31 -0.55 -9.77
C TYR A 50 8.22 0.94 -9.37
N CYS A 51 7.47 1.27 -8.32
CA CYS A 51 7.41 2.63 -7.80
C CYS A 51 8.76 3.05 -7.17
N GLN A 52 9.55 2.13 -6.60
CA GLN A 52 10.86 2.45 -6.00
C GLN A 52 11.96 2.73 -7.03
N LEU A 53 11.99 1.97 -8.14
CA LEU A 53 13.14 1.93 -9.06
C LEU A 53 13.37 3.20 -9.89
N GLN A 54 12.39 4.10 -10.01
CA GLN A 54 12.43 5.18 -11.00
C GLN A 54 12.23 6.54 -10.35
N GLY A 55 13.32 7.23 -10.01
CA GLY A 55 13.32 8.62 -9.60
C GLY A 55 12.83 9.58 -10.70
N ASN A 56 11.50 9.73 -10.84
CA ASN A 56 10.79 10.78 -11.59
C ASN A 56 10.33 10.44 -13.02
N SER A 57 10.20 9.16 -13.39
CA SER A 57 9.62 8.78 -14.69
C SER A 57 8.80 7.49 -14.63
N HIS A 58 7.96 7.35 -13.61
CA HIS A 58 6.93 6.32 -13.60
C HIS A 58 6.04 6.51 -14.83
N GLN A 59 5.73 5.47 -15.59
CA GLN A 59 4.71 5.54 -16.62
C GLN A 59 3.85 4.28 -16.54
N ILE A 60 2.71 4.37 -15.86
CA ILE A 60 1.76 3.25 -15.75
C ILE A 60 0.55 3.58 -16.62
N GLY A 61 0.27 2.74 -17.62
CA GLY A 61 -0.81 3.00 -18.58
C GLY A 61 -0.69 4.34 -19.33
N GLY A 62 0.52 4.93 -19.39
CA GLY A 62 0.76 6.25 -19.98
C GLY A 62 0.87 7.41 -18.97
N LEU A 63 0.55 7.21 -17.68
CA LEU A 63 0.52 8.24 -16.65
C LEU A 63 1.85 8.42 -15.93
N ARG A 64 2.32 9.66 -15.82
CA ARG A 64 3.53 10.02 -15.07
C ARG A 64 3.24 10.40 -13.63
N TYR A 65 3.99 9.83 -12.69
CA TYR A 65 3.93 10.20 -11.27
C TYR A 65 5.14 11.05 -10.89
N GLU A 66 4.90 12.09 -10.08
CA GLU A 66 5.91 13.05 -9.64
C GLU A 66 6.79 12.52 -8.49
N SER A 67 6.39 11.41 -7.86
CA SER A 67 7.15 10.75 -6.80
C SER A 67 6.73 9.29 -6.63
N GLU A 68 7.57 8.52 -5.98
CA GLU A 68 7.25 7.16 -5.54
C GLU A 68 5.97 7.14 -4.67
N LYS A 69 5.81 8.10 -3.76
CA LYS A 69 4.61 8.24 -2.94
C LYS A 69 3.35 8.49 -3.77
N ALA A 70 3.44 9.33 -4.80
CA ALA A 70 2.34 9.57 -5.74
C ALA A 70 2.02 8.31 -6.59
N CYS A 71 3.04 7.55 -6.98
CA CYS A 71 2.89 6.25 -7.65
C CYS A 71 2.13 5.26 -6.76
N LEU A 72 2.55 5.09 -5.50
CA LEU A 72 1.89 4.20 -4.55
C LEU A 72 0.46 4.65 -4.23
N ALA A 73 0.22 5.95 -4.08
CA ALA A 73 -1.12 6.49 -3.79
C ALA A 73 -2.13 6.29 -4.93
N ALA A 74 -1.65 6.10 -6.16
CA ALA A 74 -2.50 5.79 -7.31
C ALA A 74 -2.98 4.33 -7.35
N HIS A 75 -2.42 3.47 -6.49
CA HIS A 75 -2.79 2.06 -6.39
C HIS A 75 -3.77 1.81 -5.26
N GLU A 76 -4.44 0.67 -5.35
CA GLU A 76 -5.12 0.06 -4.22
C GLU A 76 -4.13 -0.11 -3.05
N PRO A 77 -4.61 -0.02 -1.79
CA PRO A 77 -3.76 -0.25 -0.64
C PRO A 77 -3.09 -1.62 -0.72
N ARG A 78 -1.83 -1.67 -0.30
CA ARG A 78 -1.02 -2.88 -0.33
C ARG A 78 -1.64 -3.97 0.54
N PRO A 79 -1.74 -5.22 0.07
CA PRO A 79 -2.25 -6.33 0.88
C PRO A 79 -1.48 -6.48 2.19
N TRP A 80 -2.21 -6.79 3.26
CA TRP A 80 -1.61 -7.07 4.56
C TRP A 80 -0.84 -8.38 4.53
N VAL A 81 0.43 -8.33 4.91
CA VAL A 81 1.28 -9.51 5.06
C VAL A 81 1.24 -9.92 6.53
N GLU A 82 0.48 -10.98 6.82
CA GLU A 82 0.63 -11.71 8.08
C GLU A 82 2.03 -12.33 8.16
N HIS A 83 2.40 -12.89 9.31
CA HIS A 83 3.72 -13.43 9.68
C HIS A 83 4.58 -12.43 10.44
N TYR A 84 4.70 -12.63 11.75
CA TYR A 84 5.81 -12.10 12.51
C TYR A 84 6.39 -13.24 13.33
N THR A 85 7.69 -13.46 13.20
CA THR A 85 8.43 -14.33 14.12
C THR A 85 9.53 -13.49 14.77
N PRO A 86 9.81 -13.67 16.07
CA PRO A 86 10.90 -12.95 16.72
C PRO A 86 12.27 -13.17 16.05
N THR A 87 12.46 -14.30 15.36
CA THR A 87 13.68 -14.63 14.63
C THR A 87 13.73 -14.02 13.22
N CYS A 88 12.64 -13.44 12.72
CA CYS A 88 12.60 -12.94 11.36
C CYS A 88 13.60 -11.80 11.13
N ALA A 89 13.72 -10.88 12.09
CA ALA A 89 14.69 -9.79 12.01
C ALA A 89 16.13 -10.28 11.81
N PHE A 90 16.48 -11.40 12.45
CA PHE A 90 17.80 -12.02 12.33
C PHE A 90 18.00 -12.72 10.99
N LEU A 91 16.97 -13.41 10.48
CA LEU A 91 17.06 -14.23 9.26
C LEU A 91 16.84 -13.43 7.97
N HIS A 92 15.98 -12.42 8.01
CA HIS A 92 15.47 -11.70 6.84
C HIS A 92 15.54 -10.17 6.98
N GLY A 93 16.18 -9.67 8.04
CA GLY A 93 16.38 -8.24 8.28
C GLY A 93 15.04 -7.51 8.43
N THR A 94 14.80 -6.54 7.57
CA THR A 94 13.59 -5.70 7.61
C THR A 94 12.65 -6.01 6.44
N SER A 95 12.71 -7.22 5.88
CA SER A 95 11.85 -7.61 4.77
C SER A 95 10.41 -7.81 5.22
N GLU A 96 9.50 -6.97 4.74
CA GLU A 96 8.07 -7.12 5.04
C GLU A 96 7.50 -8.44 4.52
N LYS A 97 7.92 -8.88 3.33
CA LYS A 97 7.48 -10.14 2.74
C LYS A 97 7.75 -11.35 3.64
N HIS A 98 8.81 -11.29 4.45
CA HIS A 98 9.20 -12.37 5.34
C HIS A 98 8.75 -12.12 6.79
N CYS A 99 8.74 -10.87 7.23
CA CYS A 99 8.55 -10.49 8.64
C CYS A 99 7.21 -9.81 8.94
N GLY A 100 6.38 -9.61 7.93
CA GLY A 100 5.02 -9.11 8.02
C GLY A 100 4.92 -7.59 8.11
N THR A 101 3.73 -7.08 7.78
CA THR A 101 3.41 -5.65 7.74
C THR A 101 3.55 -5.00 9.11
N GLU A 102 3.09 -5.68 10.18
CA GLU A 102 3.14 -5.14 11.55
C GLU A 102 4.58 -4.83 11.99
N PHE A 103 5.53 -5.74 11.77
CA PHE A 103 6.93 -5.52 12.13
C PHE A 103 7.58 -4.49 11.21
N PHE A 104 7.34 -4.58 9.90
CA PHE A 104 7.91 -3.66 8.93
C PHE A 104 7.51 -2.20 9.20
N CYS A 105 6.23 -1.94 9.42
CA CYS A 105 5.76 -0.58 9.68
C CYS A 105 6.24 -0.04 11.03
N ARG A 106 6.31 -0.87 12.08
CA ARG A 106 6.84 -0.46 13.39
C ARG A 106 8.27 0.08 13.34
N LEU A 107 9.10 -0.45 12.44
CA LEU A 107 10.47 0.03 12.27
C LEU A 107 10.56 1.44 11.69
N HIS A 108 9.48 2.00 11.13
CA HIS A 108 9.46 3.38 10.64
C HIS A 108 9.45 4.43 11.75
N SER A 109 9.19 4.01 12.99
CA SER A 109 9.38 4.83 14.19
C SER A 109 10.83 4.79 14.73
N SER A 110 11.74 4.09 14.05
CA SER A 110 13.14 3.93 14.49
C SER A 110 14.10 4.93 13.83
N ALA A 111 15.31 5.07 14.38
CA ALA A 111 16.34 5.97 13.84
C ALA A 111 16.86 5.58 12.44
N THR A 112 16.65 4.32 12.04
CA THR A 112 17.07 3.78 10.73
C THR A 112 15.89 3.00 10.12
N PRO A 113 14.89 3.70 9.58
CA PRO A 113 13.71 3.06 9.02
C PRO A 113 14.08 2.23 7.78
N PRO A 114 13.37 1.12 7.53
CA PRO A 114 13.70 0.21 6.44
C PRO A 114 13.33 0.77 5.07
N SER A 115 12.51 1.81 5.03
CA SER A 115 12.23 2.62 3.84
C SER A 115 12.18 4.10 4.21
N LYS A 116 12.48 4.97 3.24
CA LYS A 116 12.27 6.42 3.34
C LYS A 116 10.90 6.87 2.79
N LEU A 117 10.09 5.89 2.38
CA LEU A 117 8.75 6.10 1.84
C LEU A 117 7.76 6.70 2.83
N TYR A 118 7.91 6.30 4.08
CA TYR A 118 7.00 6.61 5.16
C TYR A 118 7.78 7.35 6.24
N GLU A 119 7.18 8.41 6.77
CA GLU A 119 7.73 9.21 7.85
C GLU A 119 7.41 8.61 9.23
N SER A 120 6.40 7.74 9.32
CA SER A 120 6.01 7.07 10.57
C SER A 120 5.41 5.68 10.36
N GLU A 121 5.24 4.94 11.46
CA GLU A 121 4.51 3.67 11.49
C GLU A 121 3.05 3.85 11.04
N GLU A 122 2.36 4.88 11.52
CA GLU A 122 0.97 5.15 11.17
C GLU A 122 0.81 5.46 9.69
N GLU A 123 1.73 6.24 9.13
CA GLU A 123 1.75 6.50 7.71
C GLU A 123 1.96 5.20 6.93
N CYS A 124 2.95 4.37 7.30
CA CYS A 124 3.18 3.08 6.66
C CYS A 124 1.92 2.19 6.71
N LEU A 125 1.25 2.10 7.85
CA LEU A 125 0.02 1.31 8.01
C LEU A 125 -1.12 1.85 7.13
N SER A 126 -1.20 3.16 6.89
CA SER A 126 -2.24 3.76 6.04
C SER A 126 -2.11 3.40 4.55
N PHE A 127 -0.93 2.97 4.10
CA PHE A 127 -0.69 2.46 2.75
C PHE A 127 -1.08 0.98 2.60
N HIS A 128 -1.39 0.29 3.70
CA HIS A 128 -1.78 -1.12 3.69
C HIS A 128 -3.28 -1.29 3.85
N GLN A 129 -3.78 -2.41 3.36
CA GLN A 129 -5.09 -2.92 3.72
C GLN A 129 -5.13 -3.19 5.24
N PRO A 130 -6.30 -3.05 5.87
CA PRO A 130 -6.44 -3.36 7.28
C PRO A 130 -6.06 -4.81 7.57
N ARG A 131 -5.48 -5.04 8.74
CA ARG A 131 -5.20 -6.38 9.24
C ARG A 131 -6.46 -7.24 9.19
N PRO A 132 -6.45 -8.40 8.52
CA PRO A 132 -7.57 -9.33 8.54
C PRO A 132 -7.88 -9.81 9.96
N GLU A 133 -9.17 -9.95 10.29
CA GLU A 133 -9.57 -10.58 11.54
C GLU A 133 -9.14 -12.06 11.56
N ARG A 134 -8.51 -12.50 12.65
CA ARG A 134 -8.19 -13.92 12.85
C ARG A 134 -9.43 -14.60 13.43
N LEU A 135 -10.08 -15.44 12.61
CA LEU A 135 -11.18 -16.33 13.01
C LEU A 135 -10.68 -17.47 13.93
#